data_AF-A0A2P4PLJ1-F1
#
_entry.id   AF-A0A2P4PLJ1-F1
#
_cell.length_a   1.000
_cell.length_b   1.000
_cell.length_c   1.000
_cell.angle_alpha   90.00
_cell.angle_beta   90.00
_cell.angle_gamma   90.00
#
_symmetry.space_group_name_H-M   'P 1'
#
loop_
_entity.id
_entity.type
_entity.pdbx_description
1 polymer ?
#
loop_
_entity_poly.entity_id
_entity_poly.type
_entity_poly.pdbx_seq_one_letter_code
_entity_poly.pdbx_strand_id
1 'polypeptide(L)' 'MKFQAHSCILRARSPYFHSALSTGWVKRNEEGMILFEKSNIEPKIFECTVY' A
#
# COMPACT_ATOMS: atom_id res chain seq x y z
N MET A 1 -2.16 -10.43 -9.18
CA MET A 1 -1.51 -9.25 -9.79
C MET A 1 -0.71 -8.55 -8.71
N LYS A 2 0.50 -8.08 -8.99
CA LYS A 2 1.34 -7.33 -8.04
C LYS A 2 1.65 -5.98 -8.68
N PHE A 3 1.56 -4.89 -7.92
CA PHE A 3 1.92 -3.56 -8.36
C PHE A 3 2.79 -2.90 -7.28
N GLN A 4 3.69 -2.03 -7.73
CA GLN A 4 4.55 -1.23 -6.86
C GLN A 4 4.02 0.19 -6.84
N ALA A 5 3.95 0.80 -5.66
CA ALA A 5 3.47 2.15 -5.48
C ALA A 5 4.22 2.84 -4.33
N HIS A 6 4.32 4.16 -4.40
CA HIS A 6 4.95 4.94 -3.35
C HIS A 6 4.02 5.05 -2.14
N SER A 7 4.45 4.53 -0.99
CA SER A 7 3.68 4.54 0.25
C SER A 7 3.29 5.94 0.72
N CYS A 8 4.12 6.95 0.45
CA CYS A 8 3.82 8.35 0.75
C CYS A 8 2.59 8.86 -0.02
N ILE A 9 2.46 8.50 -1.31
CA ILE A 9 1.31 8.86 -2.15
C ILE A 9 0.05 8.17 -1.62
N LEU A 10 0.11 6.85 -1.39
CA LEU A 10 -1.03 6.09 -0.87
C LEU A 10 -1.53 6.65 0.48
N ARG A 11 -0.62 6.94 1.41
CA ARG A 11 -0.95 7.55 2.71
C ARG A 11 -1.56 8.95 2.59
N ALA A 12 -1.16 9.73 1.58
CA ALA A 12 -1.67 11.08 1.37
C ALA A 12 -3.02 11.09 0.64
N ARG A 13 -3.36 10.02 -0.07
CA ARG A 13 -4.59 9.89 -0.86
C ARG A 13 -5.69 9.09 -0.16
N SER A 14 -5.39 8.39 0.92
CA SER A 14 -6.35 7.53 1.62
C SER A 14 -6.08 7.45 3.11
N PRO A 15 -7.04 7.83 3.97
CA PRO A 15 -6.96 7.60 5.42
C PRO A 15 -6.74 6.12 5.77
N TYR A 16 -7.28 5.21 4.95
CA TYR A 16 -7.05 3.78 5.10
C TYR A 16 -5.56 3.45 4.96
N PHE A 17 -4.92 3.88 3.87
CA PHE A 17 -3.48 3.65 3.69
C PHE A 17 -2.62 4.47 4.65
N HIS A 18 -3.12 5.62 5.14
CA HIS A 18 -2.46 6.38 6.19
C HIS A 18 -2.25 5.53 7.45
N SER A 19 -3.33 4.90 7.93
CA SER A 19 -3.27 4.01 9.10
C SER A 19 -2.56 2.70 8.78
N ALA A 20 -2.88 2.07 7.64
CA ALA A 20 -2.37 0.74 7.28
C ALA A 20 -0.87 0.72 6.93
N LEU A 21 -0.30 1.82 6.46
CA LEU A 21 1.13 1.97 6.15
C LEU A 21 1.90 2.75 7.22
N SER A 22 1.32 2.91 8.41
CA SER A 22 2.01 3.53 9.56
C SER A 22 3.11 2.60 10.09
N THR A 23 4.19 3.19 10.61
CA THR A 23 5.47 2.50 10.90
C THR A 23 5.40 1.40 11.96
N GLY A 24 4.29 1.22 12.66
CA GLY A 24 4.18 0.32 13.81
C GLY A 24 4.18 -1.18 13.50
N TRP A 25 3.76 -1.61 12.30
CA TRP A 25 3.48 -3.03 12.03
C TRP A 25 3.83 -3.50 10.61
N VAL A 26 4.45 -2.65 9.81
CA VAL A 26 4.67 -2.91 8.39
C VAL A 26 5.94 -3.72 8.18
N LYS A 27 5.81 -4.91 7.58
CA LYS A 27 6.96 -5.72 7.18
C LYS A 27 7.66 -5.09 5.98
N ARG A 28 8.97 -4.90 6.09
CA ARG A 28 9.84 -4.50 4.99
C ARG A 28 10.68 -5.68 4.53
N ASN A 29 10.92 -5.79 3.23
CA ASN A 29 11.90 -6.74 2.70
C ASN A 29 13.33 -6.20 2.84
N GLU A 30 14.32 -6.98 2.38
CA GLU A 30 15.75 -6.64 2.40
C GLU A 30 16.07 -5.37 1.57
N GLU A 31 15.19 -5.01 0.63
CA GLU A 31 15.30 -3.81 -0.21
C GLU A 31 14.57 -2.59 0.39
N GLY A 32 14.03 -2.72 1.61
CA GLY A 32 13.31 -1.64 2.31
C GLY A 32 11.88 -1.39 1.80
N MET A 33 11.38 -2.21 0.88
CA MET A 33 10.02 -2.12 0.36
C MET A 33 9.01 -2.71 1.35
N ILE A 34 7.85 -2.04 1.46
CA ILE A 34 6.72 -2.50 2.26
C ILE A 34 6.02 -3.65 1.52
N LEU A 35 5.94 -4.81 2.16
CA LEU A 35 5.09 -5.90 1.67
C LEU A 35 3.70 -5.76 2.26
N PHE A 36 2.77 -5.23 1.46
CA PHE A 36 1.38 -5.05 1.85
C PHE A 36 0.50 -6.09 1.15
N GLU A 37 0.04 -7.08 1.90
CA GLU A 37 -0.90 -8.10 1.44
C GLU A 37 -2.19 -7.96 2.23
N LYS A 38 -3.30 -7.72 1.53
CA LYS A 38 -4.62 -7.72 2.14
C LYS A 38 -5.54 -8.68 1.39
N SER A 39 -5.91 -9.75 2.08
CA SER A 39 -6.99 -10.63 1.65
C SER A 39 -8.30 -9.82 1.60
N ASN A 40 -9.09 -10.01 0.55
CA ASN A 40 -10.38 -9.35 0.30
C ASN A 40 -10.33 -7.89 -0.20
N ILE A 41 -9.31 -7.48 -0.96
CA ILE A 41 -9.41 -6.27 -1.80
C ILE A 41 -9.35 -6.71 -3.26
N GLU A 42 -10.42 -6.43 -4.01
CA GLU A 42 -10.42 -6.63 -5.45
C GLU A 42 -9.32 -5.77 -6.11
N PRO A 43 -8.49 -6.33 -7.00
CA PRO A 43 -7.39 -5.61 -7.65
C PRO A 43 -7.80 -4.28 -8.29
N LYS A 44 -9.05 -4.20 -8.77
CA LYS A 44 -9.65 -3.03 -9.42
C LYS A 44 -9.66 -1.77 -8.55
N ILE A 45 -9.67 -1.91 -7.22
CA ILE A 45 -9.64 -0.77 -6.29
C ILE A 45 -8.31 -0.02 -6.36
N PHE A 46 -7.21 -0.72 -6.68
CA PHE A 46 -5.88 -0.12 -6.79
C PHE A 46 -5.61 0.53 -8.14
N GLU A 47 -6.42 0.23 -9.15
CA GLU A 47 -6.31 0.78 -10.51
C GLU A 47 -6.80 2.24 -10.58
N CYS A 48 -7.76 2.63 -9.73
CA CYS A 48 -8.35 3.99 -9.74
C CYS A 48 -7.43 5.11 -9.23
N THR A 49 -6.25 4.82 -8.64
CA THR A 49 -5.41 5.85 -7.99
C THR A 49 -4.07 6.11 -8.70
N VAL A 50 -3.82 5.46 -9.84
CA VAL A 50 -2.61 5.68 -10.64
C VAL A 50 -2.98 6.33 -11.97
N TYR A 51 -2.77 7.65 -12.05
CA TYR A 51 -2.53 8.39 -13.30
C TYR A 51 -1.21 9.13 -13.16
#